data_AF-A0A963MHB7-F1
#
_entry.id   AF-A0A963MHB7-F1
#
_cell.length_a   1.000
_cell.length_b   1.000
_cell.length_c   1.000
_cell.angle_alpha   90.00
_cell.angle_beta   90.00
_cell.angle_gamma   90.00
#
_symmetry.space_group_name_H-M   'P 1'
#
loop_
_entity.id
_entity.type
_entity.pdbx_description
1 polymer ?
#
loop_
_entity_poly.entity_id
_entity_poly.type
_entity_poly.pdbx_seq_one_letter_code
_entity_poly.pdbx_strand_id
1 'polypeptide(L)'
;RNPERGTPDAWERKHLEAFDQRAAAGEGAAALEVGEVVTRADGTQAFRYMRAIPVGEVCLGCHGDADKIGAELKAELAKSYPQDRATGYRQGQIRGAMTVERPL
;
A
#
# COMPACT_ATOMS: atom_id res chain seq x y z
N ARG A 1 6.88 -4.99 1.72
CA ARG A 1 7.65 -5.91 2.59
C ARG A 1 7.54 -7.32 2.06
N ASN A 2 6.40 -8.01 2.23
CA ASN A 2 6.19 -9.32 1.60
C ASN A 2 5.82 -9.15 0.11
N PRO A 3 6.63 -9.65 -0.84
CA PRO A 3 6.35 -9.53 -2.28
C PRO A 3 5.18 -10.39 -2.76
N GLU A 4 4.88 -11.52 -2.10
CA GLU A 4 3.79 -12.43 -2.51
C GLU A 4 2.40 -11.81 -2.34
N ARG A 5 2.25 -10.88 -1.38
CA ARG A 5 0.97 -10.24 -1.04
C ARG A 5 0.99 -8.73 -1.16
N GLY A 6 2.18 -8.13 -1.26
CA GLY A 6 2.39 -6.68 -1.28
C GLY A 6 2.82 -6.15 -2.64
N THR A 7 2.78 -6.97 -3.69
CA THR A 7 3.01 -6.54 -5.07
C THR A 7 1.65 -6.25 -5.71
N PRO A 8 1.33 -4.98 -6.04
CA PRO A 8 0.05 -4.63 -6.62
C PRO A 8 -0.06 -5.12 -8.07
N ASP A 9 -1.26 -5.50 -8.49
CA ASP A 9 -1.57 -5.68 -9.91
C ASP A 9 -1.65 -4.33 -10.66
N ALA A 10 -1.96 -4.35 -11.95
CA ALA A 10 -2.03 -3.14 -12.77
C ALA A 10 -3.14 -2.16 -12.32
N TRP A 11 -4.27 -2.69 -11.86
CA TRP A 11 -5.41 -1.91 -11.39
C TRP A 11 -5.09 -1.25 -10.04
N GLU A 12 -4.52 -2.02 -9.12
CA GLU A 12 -4.09 -1.55 -7.80
C GLU A 12 -2.97 -0.51 -7.91
N ARG A 13 -1.99 -0.74 -8.79
CA ARG A 13 -0.90 0.22 -9.04
C ARG A 13 -1.45 1.57 -9.51
N LYS A 14 -2.33 1.57 -10.52
CA LYS A 14 -2.95 2.77 -11.05
C LYS A 14 -3.62 3.59 -9.93
N HIS A 15 -4.36 2.92 -9.05
CA HIS A 15 -5.08 3.59 -7.97
C HIS A 15 -4.14 4.02 -6.82
N LEU A 16 -3.08 3.27 -6.53
CA LEU A 16 -2.04 3.73 -5.59
C LEU A 16 -1.35 5.00 -6.07
N GLU A 17 -0.98 5.07 -7.36
CA GLU A 17 -0.39 6.26 -7.97
C GLU A 17 -1.36 7.46 -7.91
N ALA A 18 -2.65 7.23 -8.16
CA ALA A 18 -3.68 8.26 -8.00
C ALA A 18 -3.85 8.71 -6.54
N PHE A 19 -3.79 7.78 -5.58
CA PHE A 19 -3.85 8.11 -4.16
C PHE A 19 -2.63 8.92 -3.71
N ASP A 20 -1.42 8.62 -4.20
CA ASP A 20 -0.22 9.41 -3.93
C ASP A 20 -0.37 10.85 -4.43
N GLN A 21 -0.88 11.03 -5.65
CA GLN A 21 -1.12 12.37 -6.22
C GLN A 21 -2.17 13.15 -5.41
N ARG A 22 -3.28 12.51 -5.04
CA ARG A 22 -4.36 13.13 -4.25
C ARG A 22 -3.91 13.47 -2.84
N ALA A 23 -3.17 12.57 -2.18
CA ALA A 23 -2.55 12.83 -0.88
C ALA A 23 -1.57 14.00 -0.94
N ALA A 24 -0.74 14.08 -1.98
CA ALA A 24 0.18 15.20 -2.19
C ALA A 24 -0.55 16.53 -2.46
N ALA A 25 -1.77 16.48 -3.01
CA ALA A 25 -2.65 17.63 -3.18
C ALA A 25 -3.39 18.04 -1.88
N GLY A 26 -3.15 17.34 -0.76
CA GLY A 26 -3.74 17.67 0.55
C GLY A 26 -5.08 17.01 0.81
N GLU A 27 -5.51 16.06 -0.03
CA GLU A 27 -6.71 15.30 0.24
C GLU A 27 -6.52 14.40 1.47
N GLY A 28 -7.53 14.40 2.35
CA GLY A 28 -7.49 13.59 3.57
C GLY A 28 -7.47 12.10 3.23
N ALA A 29 -6.55 11.35 3.84
CA ALA A 29 -6.37 9.93 3.57
C ALA A 29 -7.64 9.07 3.76
N ALA A 30 -8.58 9.51 4.59
CA ALA A 30 -9.86 8.83 4.78
C ALA A 30 -10.75 8.81 3.53
N ALA A 31 -10.57 9.76 2.59
CA ALA A 31 -11.30 9.87 1.33
C ALA A 31 -10.61 9.17 0.14
N LEU A 32 -9.41 8.60 0.37
CA LEU A 32 -8.65 7.89 -0.65
C LEU A 32 -9.15 6.44 -0.76
N GLU A 33 -10.27 6.31 -1.45
CA GLU A 33 -10.89 5.04 -1.79
C GLU A 33 -11.41 5.05 -3.24
N VAL A 34 -11.64 3.87 -3.78
CA VAL A 34 -12.25 3.66 -5.10
C VAL A 34 -13.05 2.37 -5.10
N GLY A 35 -14.20 2.38 -5.77
CA GLY A 35 -15.00 1.18 -6.03
C GLY A 35 -15.50 1.21 -7.46
N GLU A 36 -15.24 0.17 -8.24
CA GLU A 36 -15.68 0.09 -9.64
C GLU A 36 -15.93 -1.35 -10.09
N VAL A 37 -16.76 -1.48 -11.13
CA VAL A 37 -16.96 -2.76 -11.83
C VAL A 37 -15.83 -2.93 -12.83
N VAL A 38 -15.15 -4.06 -12.75
CA VAL A 38 -14.07 -4.46 -13.66
C VAL A 38 -14.49 -5.70 -14.45
N THR A 39 -14.00 -5.80 -15.68
CA THR A 39 -14.09 -7.03 -16.47
C THR A 39 -12.81 -7.84 -16.25
N ARG A 40 -12.96 -9.08 -15.80
CA ARG A 40 -11.85 -10.03 -15.62
C ARG A 40 -11.37 -10.56 -16.98
N ALA A 41 -10.20 -11.20 -16.96
CA ALA A 41 -9.62 -11.81 -18.17
C ALA A 41 -10.51 -12.91 -18.79
N ASP A 42 -11.36 -13.55 -17.99
CA ASP A 42 -12.33 -14.56 -18.44
C ASP A 42 -13.65 -13.96 -18.97
N GLY A 43 -13.75 -12.63 -19.03
CA GLY A 43 -14.95 -11.90 -19.48
C GLY A 43 -16.03 -11.73 -18.41
N THR A 44 -15.88 -12.33 -17.22
CA THR A 44 -16.82 -12.13 -16.11
C THR A 44 -16.64 -10.75 -15.49
N GLN A 45 -17.70 -10.21 -14.88
CA GLN A 45 -17.63 -8.95 -14.17
C GLN A 45 -17.42 -9.17 -12.67
N ALA A 46 -16.69 -8.25 -12.04
CA ALA A 46 -16.52 -8.21 -10.60
C ALA A 46 -16.57 -6.77 -10.12
N PHE A 47 -17.08 -6.56 -8.90
CA PHE A 47 -16.91 -5.30 -8.21
C PHE A 47 -15.61 -5.36 -7.39
N ARG A 48 -14.70 -4.43 -7.66
CA ARG A 48 -13.47 -4.23 -6.88
C ARG A 48 -13.57 -2.97 -6.05
N TYR A 49 -13.08 -3.04 -4.82
CA TYR A 49 -12.97 -1.90 -3.92
C TYR A 49 -11.57 -1.84 -3.33
N MET A 50 -11.04 -0.62 -3.20
CA MET A 50 -9.72 -0.38 -2.65
C MET A 50 -9.70 0.88 -1.80
N ARG A 51 -9.02 0.82 -0.67
CA ARG A 51 -8.88 1.93 0.28
C ARG A 51 -7.44 2.09 0.73
N ALA A 52 -6.92 3.31 0.65
CA ALA A 52 -5.55 3.64 1.02
C ALA A 52 -5.26 3.36 2.51
N ILE A 53 -4.02 2.99 2.80
CA ILE A 53 -3.46 2.84 4.14
C ILE A 53 -2.44 3.98 4.33
N PRO A 54 -2.80 5.06 5.03
CA PRO A 54 -1.86 6.12 5.33
C PRO A 54 -0.86 5.71 6.42
N VAL A 55 0.32 6.31 6.37
CA VAL A 55 1.35 6.17 7.39
C VAL A 55 1.01 7.04 8.60
N GLY A 56 0.67 6.39 9.71
CA GLY A 56 0.56 7.02 11.03
C GLY A 56 1.89 7.01 11.79
N GLU A 57 1.92 7.65 12.96
CA GLU A 57 3.13 7.74 13.80
C GLU A 57 3.69 6.37 14.19
N VAL A 58 2.83 5.45 14.65
CA VAL A 58 3.21 4.08 15.03
C VAL A 58 3.85 3.29 13.87
N CYS A 59 3.52 3.63 12.62
CA CYS A 59 4.07 2.95 11.46
C CYS A 59 5.57 3.26 11.27
N LEU A 60 6.02 4.44 11.70
CA LEU A 60 7.36 4.95 11.41
C LEU A 60 8.46 4.18 12.15
N GLY A 61 8.13 3.46 13.23
CA GLY A 61 9.11 2.62 13.93
C GLY A 61 9.73 1.52 13.05
N CYS A 62 8.99 1.04 12.04
CA CYS A 62 9.44 -0.03 11.13
C CYS A 62 9.42 0.38 9.65
N HIS A 63 8.64 1.40 9.29
CA HIS A 63 8.46 1.86 7.92
C HIS A 63 9.03 3.27 7.68
N GLY A 64 9.53 3.94 8.70
CA GLY A 64 10.15 5.26 8.59
C GLY A 64 11.56 5.21 8.00
N ASP A 65 12.37 6.20 8.36
CA ASP A 65 13.78 6.30 7.98
C ASP A 65 14.56 5.01 8.33
N ALA A 66 15.17 4.38 7.33
CA ALA A 66 15.84 3.09 7.47
C ALA A 66 17.10 3.15 8.37
N ASP A 67 17.66 4.34 8.57
CA ASP A 67 18.81 4.57 9.44
C ASP A 67 18.39 4.75 10.91
N LYS A 68 17.10 5.00 11.16
CA LYS A 68 16.53 5.10 12.51
C LYS A 68 15.93 3.80 13.02
N ILE A 69 15.85 2.77 12.18
CA ILE A 69 15.40 1.43 12.59
C ILE A 69 16.52 0.76 13.39
N GLY A 70 16.21 0.31 14.61
CA GLY A 70 17.17 -0.34 15.50
C GLY A 70 17.85 -1.57 14.86
N ALA A 71 19.12 -1.78 15.20
CA ALA A 71 19.96 -2.79 14.54
C ALA A 71 19.40 -4.22 14.62
N GLU A 72 18.84 -4.61 15.78
CA GLU A 72 18.22 -5.91 15.99
C GLU A 72 17.01 -6.13 15.07
N LEU A 73 16.11 -5.15 15.01
CA LEU A 73 14.95 -5.20 14.12
C LEU A 73 15.39 -5.21 12.65
N LYS A 74 16.38 -4.39 12.27
CA LYS A 74 16.91 -4.36 10.90
C LYS A 74 17.48 -5.72 10.49
N ALA A 75 18.18 -6.41 11.39
CA ALA A 75 18.73 -7.75 11.14
C ALA A 75 17.62 -8.79 10.95
N GLU A 76 16.60 -8.79 11.81
CA GLU A 76 15.47 -9.73 11.69
C GLU A 76 14.66 -9.47 10.42
N LEU A 77 14.43 -8.20 10.07
CA LEU A 77 13.75 -7.83 8.83
C LEU A 77 14.53 -8.27 7.59
N ALA A 78 15.86 -8.15 7.58
CA ALA A 78 16.69 -8.59 6.45
C ALA A 78 16.66 -10.11 6.26
N LYS A 79 16.60 -10.87 7.36
CA LYS A 79 16.48 -12.34 7.35
C LYS A 79 15.10 -12.77 6.86
N SER A 80 14.05 -12.19 7.43
CA SER A 80 12.66 -12.59 7.18
C SER A 80 12.09 -12.01 5.87
N TYR A 81 12.61 -10.88 5.40
CA TYR A 81 12.16 -10.17 4.21
C TYR A 81 13.35 -9.64 3.39
N PRO A 82 14.12 -10.51 2.71
CA PRO A 82 15.32 -10.12 1.97
C PRO A 82 15.06 -9.16 0.80
N GLN A 83 13.82 -9.10 0.32
CA GLN A 83 13.36 -8.20 -0.75
C GLN A 83 12.54 -7.02 -0.21
N ASP A 84 12.70 -6.69 1.07
CA ASP A 84 11.95 -5.59 1.67
C ASP A 84 12.25 -4.24 0.98
N ARG A 85 11.17 -3.52 0.69
CA ARG A 85 11.14 -2.18 0.12
C ARG A 85 10.28 -1.22 0.94
N ALA A 86 9.82 -1.65 2.11
CA ALA A 86 8.83 -0.92 2.90
C ALA A 86 9.48 -0.04 3.98
N THR A 87 10.40 0.82 3.61
CA THR A 87 11.04 1.80 4.49
C THR A 87 11.14 3.15 3.78
N GLY A 88 11.54 4.20 4.50
CA GLY A 88 11.68 5.56 3.96
C GLY A 88 10.38 6.37 3.95
N TYR A 89 9.31 5.87 4.56
CA TYR A 89 8.04 6.59 4.62
C TYR A 89 8.08 7.76 5.61
N ARG A 90 7.21 8.74 5.38
CA ARG A 90 6.89 9.85 6.27
C ARG A 90 5.42 9.84 6.64
N GLN A 91 5.09 10.47 7.75
CA GLN A 91 3.71 10.61 8.20
C GLN A 91 2.85 11.24 7.09
N GLY A 92 1.66 10.68 6.88
CA GLY A 92 0.71 11.13 5.87
C GLY A 92 0.93 10.56 4.46
N GLN A 93 2.09 9.94 4.17
CA GLN A 93 2.28 9.22 2.91
C GLN A 93 1.41 7.96 2.83
N ILE A 94 1.15 7.48 1.62
CA ILE A 94 0.40 6.25 1.40
C ILE A 94 1.35 5.06 1.44
N ARG A 95 1.14 4.17 2.41
CA ARG A 95 1.93 2.95 2.57
C ARG A 95 1.54 1.88 1.55
N GLY A 96 0.29 1.90 1.13
CA GLY A 96 -0.35 0.87 0.31
C GLY A 96 -1.87 1.01 0.42
N ALA A 97 -2.59 -0.08 0.21
CA ALA A 97 -4.05 -0.11 0.33
C ALA A 97 -4.55 -1.51 0.71
N MET A 98 -5.77 -1.55 1.24
CA MET A 98 -6.56 -2.78 1.33
C MET A 98 -7.44 -2.88 0.09
N THR A 99 -7.57 -4.08 -0.46
CA THR A 99 -8.28 -4.36 -1.72
C THR A 99 -9.19 -5.58 -1.52
N VAL A 100 -10.40 -5.52 -2.04
CA VAL A 100 -11.36 -6.63 -2.02
C VAL A 100 -12.05 -6.73 -3.38
N GLU A 101 -12.42 -7.94 -3.75
CA GLU A 101 -13.14 -8.24 -4.99
C GLU A 101 -14.32 -9.15 -4.70
N ARG A 102 -15.47 -8.85 -5.31
CA ARG A 102 -16.68 -9.67 -5.25
C ARG A 102 -17.18 -9.93 -6.68
N PRO A 103 -17.40 -11.20 -7.08
CA PRO A 103 -18.09 -11.50 -8.33
C PRO A 103 -19.44 -10.79 -8.42
N LEU A 104 -19.85 -10.43 -9.64
CA LEU A 104 -21.20 -9.94 -9.92
C LEU A 104 -22.12 -11.07 -10.38
#